data_AF-A0A453C4D0-F1
#
_entry.id   AF-A0A453C4D0-F1
#
_cell.length_a   1.000
_cell.length_b   1.000
_cell.length_c   1.000
_cell.angle_alpha   90.00
_cell.angle_beta   90.00
_cell.angle_gamma   90.00
#
_symmetry.space_group_name_H-M   'P 1'
#
loop_
_entity.id
_entity.type
_entity.pdbx_description
1 polymer ?
#
loop_
_entity_poly.entity_id
_entity_poly.type
_entity_poly.pdbx_seq_one_letter_code
_entity_poly.pdbx_strand_id
1 'polypeptide(L)' 'MARAALLPVALLLCLALAGSANAERKPVGFYGLKNKKGDFSIKVTNWGATLVSVLVPDCQ' A
#
# COMPACT_ATOMS: atom_id res chain seq x y z
N MET A 1 0.11 21.96 -43.48
CA MET A 1 0.25 22.42 -42.08
C MET A 1 -0.42 21.50 -41.05
N ALA A 2 -1.45 20.70 -41.40
CA ALA A 2 -2.15 19.81 -40.46
C ALA A 2 -1.29 18.70 -39.80
N ARG A 3 -0.24 18.20 -40.47
CA ARG A 3 0.63 17.14 -39.93
C ARG A 3 1.59 17.60 -38.82
N ALA A 4 1.96 18.88 -38.81
CA ALA A 4 2.89 19.43 -37.82
C ALA A 4 2.23 19.62 -36.44
N ALA A 5 0.91 19.79 -36.40
CA ALA A 5 0.13 19.94 -35.17
C ALA A 5 -0.24 18.60 -34.50
N LEU A 6 -0.09 17.47 -35.19
CA LEU A 6 -0.41 16.14 -34.67
C LEU A 6 0.56 15.65 -33.60
N LEU A 7 1.86 15.97 -33.75
CA LEU A 7 2.91 15.60 -32.81
C LEU A 7 2.76 16.24 -31.41
N PRO A 8 2.56 17.57 -31.29
CA PRO A 8 2.39 18.18 -29.97
C PRO A 8 1.10 17.72 -29.27
N VAL A 9 0.02 17.46 -30.02
CA VAL A 9 -1.23 16.92 -29.46
C VAL A 9 -1.03 15.49 -28.95
N ALA A 10 -0.38 14.64 -29.73
CA ALA A 10 -0.05 13.27 -29.29
C ALA A 10 0.84 13.27 -28.05
N LEU A 11 1.84 14.15 -28.00
CA LEU A 11 2.73 14.30 -26.85
C LEU A 11 1.98 14.75 -25.59
N LEU A 12 1.08 15.74 -25.71
CA LEU A 12 0.23 16.21 -24.62
C LEU A 12 -0.70 15.10 -24.10
N LEU A 13 -1.25 14.28 -24.99
CA LEU A 13 -2.05 13.10 -24.62
C LEU A 13 -1.22 12.05 -23.87
N CYS A 14 0.02 11.76 -24.32
CA CYS A 14 0.91 10.84 -23.61
C CYS A 14 1.29 11.35 -22.20
N LEU A 15 1.56 12.65 -22.06
CA LEU A 15 1.85 13.28 -20.77
C LEU A 15 0.64 13.24 -19.82
N ALA A 16 -0.56 13.50 -20.34
CA ALA A 16 -1.80 13.41 -19.57
C ALA A 16 -2.08 11.99 -19.06
N LEU A 17 -1.77 10.96 -19.85
CA LEU A 17 -1.92 9.56 -19.46
C LEU A 17 -0.83 9.10 -18.48
N ALA A 18 0.41 9.57 -18.64
CA ALA A 18 1.53 9.22 -17.76
C ALA A 18 1.38 9.72 -16.31
N GLY A 19 0.63 10.81 -16.10
CA GLY A 19 0.35 11.35 -14.76
C GLY A 19 -0.55 10.47 -13.88
N SER A 20 -1.18 9.43 -14.45
CA SER A 20 -2.06 8.51 -13.72
C SER A 20 -1.34 7.32 -13.06
N ALA A 21 -0.02 7.19 -13.27
CA ALA A 21 0.79 6.11 -12.70
C ALA A 21 1.19 6.36 -11.23
N ASN A 22 0.45 7.18 -10.48
CA ASN A 22 0.48 7.13 -9.04
C ASN A 22 -0.27 5.87 -8.60
N ALA A 23 0.41 4.73 -8.70
CA ALA A 23 0.04 3.55 -7.93
C ALA A 23 0.09 3.99 -6.47
N GLU A 24 -1.07 4.31 -5.90
CA GLU A 24 -1.24 4.71 -4.52
C GLU A 24 -0.52 3.67 -3.66
N ARG A 25 0.67 4.02 -3.16
CA ARG A 25 1.40 3.15 -2.25
C ARG A 25 0.55 3.09 -0.99
N LYS A 26 -0.16 1.96 -0.81
CA LYS A 26 -0.88 1.72 0.43
C LYS A 26 0.11 1.91 1.59
N PRO A 27 -0.21 2.80 2.54
CA PRO A 27 0.66 2.97 3.69
C PRO A 27 0.77 1.66 4.46
N VAL A 28 1.89 1.49 5.16
CA VAL A 28 2.09 0.33 6.03
C VAL A 28 1.10 0.42 7.18
N GLY A 29 0.14 -0.49 7.19
CA GLY A 29 -0.84 -0.65 8.24
C GLY A 29 -0.38 -1.70 9.24
N PHE A 30 -0.66 -1.46 10.52
CA PHE A 30 -0.49 -2.43 11.59
C PHE A 30 -1.85 -2.95 12.04
N TYR A 31 -1.98 -4.26 12.14
CA TYR A 31 -3.22 -4.94 12.50
C TYR A 31 -2.97 -5.78 13.74
N GLY A 32 -3.81 -5.61 14.75
CA GLY A 32 -3.72 -6.33 16.01
C GLY A 32 -4.85 -7.33 16.15
N LEU A 33 -4.51 -8.57 16.51
CA LEU A 33 -5.47 -9.56 16.99
C LEU A 33 -5.24 -9.75 18.49
N LYS A 34 -6.33 -9.77 19.25
CA LYS A 34 -6.34 -10.00 20.69
C LYS A 34 -7.39 -11.04 21.01
N ASN A 35 -7.08 -11.98 21.89
CA ASN A 35 -8.09 -12.90 22.39
C ASN A 35 -9.00 -12.19 23.41
N LYS A 36 -10.13 -12.81 23.75
CA LYS A 36 -11.11 -12.24 24.69
C LYS A 36 -10.54 -11.99 26.09
N LYS A 37 -9.59 -12.82 26.51
CA LYS A 37 -8.95 -12.75 27.82
C LYS A 37 -7.89 -11.65 27.91
N GLY A 38 -7.38 -11.18 26.77
CA GLY A 38 -6.38 -10.13 26.69
C GLY A 38 -4.94 -10.58 26.99
N ASP A 39 -4.74 -11.85 27.33
CA ASP A 39 -3.44 -12.45 27.65
C ASP A 39 -2.69 -12.97 26.42
N PHE A 40 -3.33 -12.99 25.25
CA PHE A 40 -2.69 -13.29 23.98
C PHE A 40 -2.98 -12.20 22.94
N SER A 41 -1.92 -11.71 22.29
CA SER A 41 -2.07 -10.78 21.17
C SER A 41 -0.98 -10.89 20.13
N ILE A 42 -1.33 -10.58 18.88
CA ILE A 42 -0.43 -10.60 17.73
C ILE A 42 -0.59 -9.27 16.99
N LYS A 43 0.52 -8.66 16.57
CA LYS A 43 0.54 -7.52 15.65
C LYS A 43 1.21 -7.93 14.34
N VAL A 44 0.56 -7.66 13.22
CA VAL A 44 1.04 -7.95 11.87
C VAL A 44 0.99 -6.70 11.00
N THR A 45 1.77 -6.66 9.92
CA THR A 45 1.68 -5.60 8.91
C THR A 45 1.01 -6.08 7.62
N ASN A 46 0.44 -5.15 6.85
CA ASN A 46 0.03 -5.42 5.47
C ASN A 46 1.21 -5.54 4.49
N TRP A 47 2.45 -5.31 4.93
CA TRP A 47 3.64 -5.51 4.12
C TRP A 47 4.22 -6.91 4.38
N GLY A 48 4.02 -7.81 3.41
CA GLY A 48 4.60 -9.15 3.47
C GLY A 48 4.09 -10.00 4.64
N ALA A 49 2.94 -9.63 5.23
CA ALA A 49 2.35 -10.30 6.40
C ALA A 49 3.32 -10.47 7.57
N THR A 50 4.22 -9.50 7.77
CA THR A 50 5.29 -9.61 8.78
C THR A 50 4.73 -9.54 10.19
N LEU A 51 5.12 -10.50 11.05
CA LEU A 51 4.85 -10.46 12.49
C LEU A 51 5.73 -9.40 13.16
N VAL A 52 5.10 -8.42 13.79
CA VAL A 52 5.79 -7.30 14.46
C VAL A 52 5.97 -7.59 15.94
N SER A 53 4.95 -8.15 16.58
CA SER A 53 5.00 -8.51 18.00
C SER A 53 4.02 -9.62 18.30
N VAL A 54 4.39 -10.50 19.23
CA VAL A 54 3.51 -11.52 19.80
C VAL A 54 3.65 -11.44 21.32
N LEU A 55 2.51 -11.36 22.00
CA LEU A 55 2.40 -11.45 23.45
C LEU A 55 1.73 -12.78 23.78
N VAL A 56 2.40 -13.56 24.63
CA VAL A 56 2.01 -14.91 25.05
C VAL A 56 2.08 -14.95 26.58
N PRO A 57 1.10 -15.57 27.27
CA PRO A 57 1.16 -15.73 28.71
C PRO A 57 2.37 -16.60 29.10
N ASP A 58 2.92 -16.34 30.29
CA ASP A 58 3.93 -17.21 30.87
C ASP A 58 3.29 -18.55 31.31
N CYS A 59 4.13 -19.56 31.51
CA CYS A 59 3.73 -20.79 32.15
C CYS A 59 4.08 -20.67 33.64
N GLN A 60 3.16 -20.16 34.46
CA GLN A 60 3.23 -20.31 35.91
C GLN A 60 2.78 -21.69 36.36
#